data_AF-A0A371Z4C6-F1
#
_entry.id   AF-A0A371Z4C6-F1
#
_cell.length_a   1.000
_cell.length_b   1.000
_cell.length_c   1.000
_cell.angle_alpha   90.00
_cell.angle_beta   90.00
_cell.angle_gamma   90.00
#
_symmetry.space_group_name_H-M   'P 1'
#
loop_
_entity.id
_entity.type
_entity.pdbx_description
1 polymer ?
#
loop_
_entity_poly.entity_id
_entity_poly.type
_entity_poly.pdbx_seq_one_letter_code
_entity_poly.pdbx_strand_id
1 'polypeptide(L)'
;MARACIGGVLLVGPALPRAHADPAMQSVWCSITEANSRRLFISDPAHLPATSRMTVFAYSGRFARTVNMRYGLHYVVVGHYCQAFPTPRRAAIAHADMIAHLADQNFQIVSVGIF
;
A
#
# COMPACT_ATOMS: atom_id res chain seq x y z
N MET A 1 -46.88 49.55 29.45
CA MET A 1 -45.70 50.16 28.79
C MET A 1 -45.38 49.35 27.56
N ALA A 2 -45.44 49.96 26.38
CA ALA A 2 -45.05 49.37 25.11
C ALA A 2 -43.56 49.66 24.84
N ARG A 3 -42.81 48.67 24.34
CA ARG A 3 -41.86 48.82 23.22
C ARG A 3 -41.14 47.51 22.90
N ALA A 4 -41.31 47.09 21.66
CA ALA A 4 -40.45 46.15 20.95
C ALA A 4 -39.16 46.85 20.45
N CYS A 5 -38.06 46.10 20.37
CA CYS A 5 -36.91 46.30 19.47
C CYS A 5 -36.42 44.88 19.11
N ILE A 6 -36.77 44.31 17.96
CA ILE A 6 -36.07 44.38 16.66
C ILE A 6 -34.59 43.98 16.75
N GLY A 7 -34.28 42.82 16.18
CA GLY A 7 -33.19 42.66 15.20
C GLY A 7 -31.78 42.38 15.74
N GLY A 8 -31.35 41.11 15.66
CA GLY A 8 -29.96 40.71 15.85
C GLY A 8 -29.62 39.54 14.93
N VAL A 9 -29.09 39.88 13.76
CA VAL A 9 -28.66 39.05 12.61
C VAL A 9 -27.95 37.75 13.00
N LEU A 10 -28.45 36.61 12.50
CA LEU A 10 -27.69 35.36 12.38
C LEU A 10 -26.58 35.56 11.35
N LEU A 11 -25.36 35.84 11.81
CA LEU A 11 -24.17 35.80 10.97
C LEU A 11 -23.87 34.34 10.62
N VAL A 12 -24.38 33.88 9.47
CA VAL A 12 -23.88 32.68 8.80
C VAL A 12 -22.50 33.02 8.24
N GLY A 13 -21.47 32.81 9.05
CA GLY A 13 -20.08 32.89 8.59
C GLY A 13 -19.82 31.85 7.50
N PRO A 14 -18.91 32.14 6.55
CA PRO A 14 -18.58 31.19 5.50
C PRO A 14 -18.03 29.91 6.13
N ALA A 15 -18.55 28.76 5.69
CA ALA A 15 -18.06 27.46 6.10
C ALA A 15 -16.55 27.39 5.83
N LEU A 16 -15.75 27.28 6.90
CA LEU A 16 -14.32 27.00 6.79
C LEU A 16 -14.14 25.79 5.88
N PRO A 17 -13.20 25.81 4.92
CA PRO A 17 -12.87 24.61 4.16
C PRO A 17 -12.51 23.53 5.18
N ARG A 18 -13.28 22.43 5.17
CA ARG A 18 -12.92 21.21 5.90
C ARG A 18 -11.46 20.94 5.57
N ALA A 19 -10.59 21.05 6.57
CA ALA A 19 -9.23 20.57 6.47
C ALA A 19 -9.32 19.15 5.89
N HIS A 20 -8.83 18.97 4.67
CA HIS A 20 -8.67 17.65 4.11
C HIS A 20 -7.77 16.93 5.10
N ALA A 21 -8.33 15.99 5.87
CA ALA A 21 -7.53 15.13 6.70
C ALA A 21 -6.59 14.42 5.73
N ASP A 22 -5.29 14.70 5.85
CA ASP A 22 -4.27 14.03 5.05
C ASP A 22 -4.52 12.52 5.19
N PRO A 23 -4.74 11.78 4.08
CA PRO A 23 -5.01 10.37 4.17
C PRO A 23 -3.89 9.71 4.98
N ALA A 24 -4.26 8.97 6.03
CA ALA A 24 -3.30 8.18 6.78
C ALA A 24 -2.44 7.41 5.79
N MET A 25 -1.12 7.49 5.89
CA MET A 25 -0.21 6.85 4.93
C MET A 25 0.15 5.45 5.42
N GLN A 26 0.39 4.54 4.47
CA GLN A 26 0.91 3.21 4.74
C GLN A 26 2.04 2.88 3.76
N SER A 27 2.83 1.86 4.07
CA SER A 27 3.81 1.31 3.13
C SER A 27 3.41 -0.07 2.67
N VAL A 28 3.56 -0.37 1.38
CA VAL A 28 3.19 -1.64 0.77
C VAL A 28 4.34 -2.17 -0.07
N TRP A 29 4.61 -3.47 0.03
CA TRP A 29 5.45 -4.20 -0.93
C TRP A 29 4.88 -5.59 -1.16
N CYS A 30 5.34 -6.23 -2.24
CA CYS A 30 4.84 -7.51 -2.71
C CYS A 30 5.98 -8.49 -2.92
N SER A 31 5.71 -9.78 -2.72
CA SER A 31 6.69 -10.84 -2.95
C SER A 31 6.05 -12.15 -3.42
N ILE A 32 6.81 -12.90 -4.22
CA ILE A 32 6.51 -14.28 -4.61
C ILE A 32 7.82 -15.08 -4.53
N THR A 33 7.80 -16.16 -3.76
CA THR A 33 8.91 -17.11 -3.67
C THR A 33 8.68 -18.28 -4.62
N GLU A 34 9.61 -18.50 -5.54
CA GLU A 34 9.62 -19.63 -6.47
C GLU A 34 10.64 -20.66 -6.02
N ALA A 35 10.17 -21.73 -5.36
CA ALA A 35 11.06 -22.75 -4.81
C ALA A 35 11.86 -23.52 -5.87
N ASN A 36 11.24 -23.81 -7.02
CA ASN A 36 11.85 -24.65 -8.07
C ASN A 36 13.11 -24.03 -8.67
N SER A 37 13.08 -22.74 -8.97
CA SER A 37 14.22 -21.99 -9.51
C SER A 37 14.98 -21.20 -8.46
N ARG A 38 14.60 -21.33 -7.18
CA ARG A 38 15.12 -20.54 -6.06
C ARG A 38 15.16 -19.04 -6.35
N ARG A 39 14.02 -18.47 -6.76
CA ARG A 39 13.89 -17.02 -7.01
C ARG A 39 12.96 -16.38 -5.99
N LEU A 40 13.33 -15.20 -5.51
CA LEU A 40 12.44 -14.29 -4.82
C LEU A 40 12.13 -13.14 -5.77
N PHE A 41 10.89 -13.05 -6.24
CA PHE A 41 10.40 -11.83 -6.88
C PHE A 41 9.91 -10.90 -5.78
N ILE A 42 10.40 -9.67 -5.72
CA ILE A 42 10.02 -8.70 -4.69
C ILE A 42 9.96 -7.28 -5.26
N SER A 43 9.02 -6.46 -4.79
CA SER A 43 8.96 -5.02 -5.12
C SER A 43 9.56 -4.17 -4.00
N ASP A 44 10.08 -2.99 -4.33
CA ASP A 44 10.47 -2.03 -3.32
C ASP A 44 9.24 -1.54 -2.50
N PRO A 45 9.43 -1.17 -1.21
CA PRO A 45 8.36 -0.56 -0.41
C PRO A 45 7.88 0.78 -0.98
N ALA A 46 6.61 0.83 -1.40
CA ALA A 46 5.96 2.05 -1.85
C ALA A 46 5.19 2.71 -0.71
N HIS A 47 5.20 4.05 -0.65
CA HIS A 47 4.37 4.83 0.28
C HIS A 47 3.09 5.23 -0.41
N LEU A 48 1.96 4.77 0.13
CA LEU A 48 0.65 4.92 -0.49
C LEU A 48 -0.36 5.41 0.56
N PRO A 49 -1.44 6.08 0.14
CA PRO A 49 -2.59 6.31 1.01
C PRO A 49 -3.05 4.98 1.63
N ALA A 50 -3.38 5.01 2.92
CA ALA A 50 -3.97 3.89 3.62
C ALA A 50 -5.19 3.43 2.84
N THR A 51 -5.16 2.15 2.47
CA THR A 51 -6.12 1.62 1.54
C THR A 51 -6.77 0.37 2.09
N SER A 52 -7.98 0.09 1.63
CA SER A 52 -8.71 -1.12 1.99
C SER A 52 -7.90 -2.38 1.67
N ARG A 53 -8.20 -3.48 2.36
CA ARG A 53 -7.66 -4.80 2.05
C ARG A 53 -7.92 -5.21 0.59
N MET A 54 -9.06 -4.82 0.03
CA MET A 54 -9.41 -5.10 -1.37
C MET A 54 -8.44 -4.44 -2.35
N THR A 55 -7.94 -3.25 -2.05
CA THR A 55 -6.96 -2.58 -2.89
C THR A 55 -5.58 -3.23 -2.77
N VAL A 56 -5.16 -3.65 -1.56
CA VAL A 56 -3.91 -4.42 -1.38
C VAL A 56 -3.98 -5.74 -2.16
N PHE A 57 -5.15 -6.36 -2.19
CA PHE A 57 -5.42 -7.53 -3.02
C PHE A 57 -5.30 -7.21 -4.52
N ALA A 58 -5.82 -6.08 -4.98
CA ALA A 58 -5.64 -5.63 -6.37
C ALA A 58 -4.15 -5.41 -6.73
N TYR A 59 -3.33 -4.87 -5.82
CA TYR A 59 -1.88 -4.78 -6.00
C TYR A 59 -1.24 -6.18 -6.14
N SER A 60 -1.70 -7.15 -5.33
CA SER A 60 -1.22 -8.53 -5.41
C SER A 60 -1.47 -9.14 -6.79
N GLY A 61 -2.66 -8.94 -7.35
CA GLY A 61 -2.96 -9.40 -8.70
C GLY A 61 -2.12 -8.72 -9.79
N ARG A 62 -1.86 -7.41 -9.67
CA ARG A 62 -0.95 -6.70 -10.59
C ARG A 62 0.48 -7.23 -10.50
N PHE A 63 0.96 -7.52 -9.30
CA PHE A 63 2.28 -8.11 -9.07
C PHE A 63 2.41 -9.48 -9.72
N ALA A 64 1.47 -10.39 -9.44
CA ALA A 64 1.45 -11.73 -10.03
C ALA A 64 1.40 -11.67 -11.55
N ARG A 65 0.54 -10.81 -12.12
CA ARG A 65 0.46 -10.62 -13.57
C ARG A 65 1.79 -10.14 -14.15
N THR A 66 2.46 -9.21 -13.49
CA THR A 66 3.76 -8.67 -13.94
C THR A 66 4.84 -9.76 -13.92
N VAL A 67 4.90 -10.55 -12.84
CA VAL A 67 5.83 -11.68 -12.73
C VAL A 67 5.55 -12.73 -13.81
N ASN A 68 4.29 -13.12 -13.99
CA ASN A 68 3.88 -14.08 -15.01
C ASN A 68 4.30 -13.63 -16.42
N MET A 69 4.02 -12.37 -16.78
CA MET A 69 4.33 -11.83 -18.11
C MET A 69 5.84 -11.70 -18.36
N ARG A 70 6.61 -11.25 -17.35
CA ARG A 70 8.05 -11.00 -17.52
C ARG A 70 8.88 -12.27 -17.49
N TYR A 71 8.45 -13.29 -16.73
CA TYR A 71 9.27 -14.47 -16.45
C TYR A 71 8.66 -15.78 -16.94
N GLY A 72 7.52 -15.73 -17.67
CA GLY A 72 6.87 -16.93 -18.22
C GLY A 72 6.29 -17.85 -17.14
N LEU A 73 5.80 -17.27 -16.04
CA LEU A 73 5.26 -17.99 -14.88
C LEU A 73 3.72 -17.95 -14.86
N HIS A 74 3.11 -18.77 -14.00
CA HIS A 74 1.66 -18.94 -13.93
C HIS A 74 1.11 -18.84 -12.49
N TYR A 75 1.49 -17.79 -11.77
CA TYR A 75 0.91 -17.50 -10.46
C TYR A 75 -0.55 -17.05 -10.55
N VAL A 76 -1.33 -17.47 -9.56
CA VAL A 76 -2.75 -17.15 -9.45
C VAL A 76 -2.93 -15.67 -9.10
N VAL A 77 -3.63 -14.91 -9.94
CA VAL A 77 -3.82 -13.45 -9.76
C VAL A 77 -4.63 -13.09 -8.51
N VAL A 78 -5.41 -14.03 -7.97
CA VAL A 78 -6.19 -13.88 -6.74
C VAL A 78 -5.41 -14.27 -5.47
N GLY A 79 -4.08 -14.37 -5.54
CA GLY A 79 -3.22 -14.64 -4.40
C GLY A 79 -2.94 -13.41 -3.51
N HIS A 80 -2.50 -13.68 -2.27
CA HIS A 80 -2.07 -12.66 -1.33
C HIS A 80 -0.55 -12.49 -1.39
N TYR A 81 -0.08 -11.61 -2.29
CA TYR A 81 1.35 -11.41 -2.52
C TYR A 81 1.86 -10.10 -1.91
N CYS A 82 0.98 -9.14 -1.63
CA CYS A 82 1.34 -7.86 -1.07
C CYS A 82 0.98 -7.76 0.41
N GLN A 83 1.83 -7.06 1.14
CA GLN A 83 1.69 -6.79 2.57
C GLN A 83 1.66 -5.28 2.78
N ALA A 84 0.78 -4.82 3.67
CA ALA A 84 0.67 -3.41 4.04
C ALA A 84 1.13 -3.20 5.48
N PHE A 85 1.90 -2.14 5.70
CA PHE A 85 2.52 -1.80 6.97
C PHE A 85 2.10 -0.39 7.38
N PRO A 86 1.81 -0.17 8.66
CA PRO A 86 1.36 1.14 9.14
C PRO A 86 2.47 2.19 9.12
N THR A 87 3.74 1.78 9.06
CA THR A 87 4.87 2.72 8.99
C THR A 87 5.91 2.28 7.97
N PRO A 88 6.60 3.24 7.33
CA PRO A 88 7.70 2.98 6.40
C PRO A 88 8.82 2.13 7.01
N ARG A 89 9.18 2.42 8.27
CA ARG A 89 10.23 1.70 8.98
C ARG A 89 9.91 0.22 9.14
N ARG A 90 8.67 -0.14 9.48
CA ARG A 90 8.25 -1.54 9.61
C ARG A 90 8.29 -2.26 8.27
N ALA A 91 7.83 -1.61 7.20
CA ALA A 91 7.93 -2.16 5.86
C ALA A 91 9.38 -2.41 5.44
N ALA A 92 10.28 -1.44 5.68
CA ALA A 92 11.69 -1.54 5.34
C ALA A 92 12.40 -2.67 6.08
N ILE A 93 12.15 -2.82 7.39
CA ILE A 93 12.71 -3.92 8.20
C ILE A 93 12.21 -5.26 7.66
N ALA A 94 10.89 -5.43 7.52
CA ALA A 94 10.33 -6.70 7.03
C ALA A 94 10.80 -7.06 5.61
N HIS A 95 10.95 -6.05 4.74
CA HIS A 95 11.48 -6.22 3.40
C HIS A 95 12.96 -6.67 3.42
N ALA A 96 13.80 -6.00 4.22
CA ALA A 96 15.21 -6.36 4.37
C ALA A 96 15.39 -7.75 4.99
N ASP A 97 14.61 -8.08 6.02
CA ASP A 97 14.63 -9.40 6.67
C ASP A 97 14.27 -10.52 5.70
N MET A 98 13.25 -10.31 4.85
CA MET A 98 12.85 -11.28 3.81
C MET A 98 13.97 -11.51 2.79
N ILE A 99 14.60 -10.42 2.31
CA ILE A 99 15.72 -10.50 1.36
C ILE A 99 16.89 -11.23 2.01
N ALA A 100 17.29 -10.85 3.22
CA ALA A 100 18.41 -11.47 3.92
C ALA A 100 18.17 -12.97 4.13
N HIS A 101 16.99 -13.34 4.64
CA HIS A 101 16.64 -14.74 4.89
C HIS A 101 16.71 -15.61 3.64
N LEU A 102 16.21 -15.12 2.51
CA LEU A 102 16.22 -15.88 1.25
C LEU A 102 17.59 -15.82 0.55
N ALA A 103 18.32 -14.72 0.69
CA ALA A 103 19.71 -14.64 0.23
C ALA A 103 20.61 -15.65 0.95
N ASP A 104 20.45 -15.82 2.26
CA ASP A 104 21.16 -16.84 3.05
C ASP A 104 20.85 -18.28 2.57
N GLN A 105 19.68 -18.47 1.97
CA GLN A 105 19.26 -19.74 1.36
C GLN A 105 19.67 -19.86 -0.13
N ASN A 106 20.50 -18.94 -0.63
CA ASN A 106 20.95 -18.85 -2.01
C ASN A 106 19.81 -18.67 -3.03
N PHE A 107 18.74 -17.95 -2.65
CA PHE A 107 17.75 -17.50 -3.61
C PHE A 107 18.30 -16.32 -4.42
N GLN A 108 18.04 -16.33 -5.72
CA GLN A 108 18.23 -15.15 -6.55
C GLN A 108 17.13 -14.14 -6.25
N ILE A 109 17.53 -12.94 -5.83
CA ILE A 109 16.61 -11.83 -5.55
C ILE A 109 16.36 -11.06 -6.85
N VAL A 110 15.10 -10.93 -7.24
CA VAL A 110 14.66 -10.30 -8.48
C VAL A 110 13.71 -9.16 -8.15
N SER A 111 14.17 -7.93 -8.36
CA SER A 111 13.33 -6.74 -8.15
C SER A 111 12.28 -6.59 -9.26
N VAL A 112 11.04 -6.31 -8.88
CA VAL A 112 9.90 -6.16 -9.78
C VAL A 112 9.13 -4.88 -9.45
N GLY A 113 9.21 -3.88 -10.32
CA GLY A 113 8.46 -2.64 -10.20
C GLY A 113 6.99 -2.79 -10.60
N ILE A 114 6.08 -2.32 -9.74
CA ILE A 114 4.61 -2.39 -9.94
C ILE A 114 3.83 -1.15 -9.46
N PHE A 115 4.51 -0.20 -8.82
CA PHE A 115 3.94 1.03 -8.27
C PHE A 115 4.35 2.22 -9.14
#